data_AF-A0A4Z0KJS0-F1
#
_entry.id   AF-A0A4Z0KJS0-F1
#
_cell.length_a   1.000
_cell.length_b   1.000
_cell.length_c   1.000
_cell.angle_alpha   90.00
_cell.angle_beta   90.00
_cell.angle_gamma   90.00
#
_symmetry.space_group_name_H-M   'P 1'
#
loop_
_entity.id
_entity.type
_entity.pdbx_description
1 polymer ?
#
loop_
_entity_poly.entity_id
_entity_poly.type
_entity_poly.pdbx_seq_one_letter_code
_entity_poly.pdbx_strand_id
1 'polypeptide(L)'
;MTLLTYAVQVKVTPEKFNWDFGDDTGGSTSDKGSKPLPGEDPQIGHEYQKTGTKTVVMTATFTGEFSVDGGPWLPIDGFTHVASNVIDIDVYRFHRYLVDEDCYANPSGPDCT
;
A
#
# COMPACT_ATOMS: atom_id res chain seq x y z
N MET A 1 2.89 -5.29 46.02
CA MET A 1 4.17 -5.35 45.28
C MET A 1 4.11 -4.23 44.27
N THR A 2 4.76 -3.11 44.55
CA THR A 2 4.66 -1.89 43.73
C THR A 2 6.07 -1.38 43.50
N LEU A 3 6.46 -1.29 42.24
CA LEU A 3 7.74 -0.76 41.81
C LEU A 3 7.49 0.27 40.72
N LEU A 4 7.56 1.54 41.15
CA LEU A 4 7.71 2.81 40.41
C LEU A 4 6.51 3.29 39.57
N THR A 5 5.77 4.26 40.13
CA THR A 5 4.70 5.04 39.48
C THR A 5 5.26 6.10 38.53
N TYR A 6 6.16 5.72 37.62
CA TYR A 6 6.71 6.66 36.65
C TYR A 6 5.78 6.81 35.46
N ALA A 7 5.48 8.05 35.09
CA ALA A 7 4.71 8.35 33.90
C ALA A 7 5.65 8.34 32.70
N VAL A 8 5.50 7.35 31.81
CA VAL A 8 6.28 7.26 30.58
C VAL A 8 5.40 7.67 29.39
N GLN A 9 5.89 8.60 28.59
CA GLN A 9 5.29 8.97 27.31
C GLN A 9 6.17 8.48 26.17
N VAL A 10 5.54 8.05 25.07
CA VAL A 10 6.21 7.58 23.86
C VAL A 10 5.65 8.32 22.66
N LYS A 11 6.53 8.77 21.77
CA LYS A 11 6.20 9.30 20.45
C LYS A 11 6.85 8.39 19.41
N VAL A 12 6.12 8.11 18.34
CA VAL A 12 6.63 7.35 17.20
C VAL A 12 6.45 8.16 15.93
N THR A 13 7.45 8.10 15.06
CA THR A 13 7.48 8.82 13.79
C THR A 13 7.71 7.82 12.67
N PRO A 14 6.82 7.73 11.66
CA PRO A 14 7.06 6.89 10.51
C PRO A 14 8.15 7.51 9.63
N GLU A 15 9.09 6.69 9.17
CA GLU A 15 10.20 7.14 8.32
C GLU A 15 10.20 6.48 6.94
N LYS A 16 9.63 5.28 6.83
CA LYS A 16 9.65 4.50 5.59
C LYS A 16 8.44 3.58 5.50
N PHE A 17 7.93 3.40 4.29
CA PHE A 17 6.82 2.51 3.98
C PHE A 17 7.26 1.53 2.90
N ASN A 18 7.30 0.24 3.23
CA ASN A 18 7.64 -0.82 2.28
C ASN A 18 6.38 -1.47 1.73
N TRP A 19 6.24 -1.48 0.41
CA TRP A 19 5.07 -1.98 -0.31
C TRP A 19 5.37 -3.34 -0.93
N ASP A 20 4.46 -4.28 -0.74
CA ASP A 20 4.36 -5.54 -1.46
C ASP A 20 3.03 -5.57 -2.21
N PHE A 21 3.09 -5.67 -3.53
CA PHE A 21 1.92 -5.65 -4.41
C PHE A 21 1.39 -7.05 -4.76
N GLY A 22 1.96 -8.12 -4.22
CA GLY A 22 1.46 -9.48 -4.42
C GLY A 22 1.76 -10.08 -5.81
N ASP A 23 2.74 -9.52 -6.52
CA ASP A 23 3.26 -10.04 -7.80
C ASP A 23 4.78 -10.20 -7.81
N ASP A 24 5.37 -10.42 -6.62
CA ASP A 24 6.82 -10.49 -6.36
C ASP A 24 7.56 -9.16 -6.64
N THR A 25 6.82 -8.07 -6.81
CA THR A 25 7.38 -6.73 -6.96
C THR A 25 6.84 -5.77 -5.91
N GLY A 26 7.56 -4.67 -5.71
CA GLY A 26 7.34 -3.77 -4.60
C GLY A 26 8.33 -2.62 -4.61
N GLY A 27 8.25 -1.79 -3.57
CA GLY A 27 9.09 -0.62 -3.45
C GLY A 27 9.00 0.03 -2.09
N SER A 28 9.72 1.13 -1.90
CA SER A 28 9.64 1.90 -0.67
C SER A 28 9.34 3.37 -0.94
N THR A 29 8.51 3.96 -0.10
CA THR A 29 8.24 5.41 -0.08
C THR A 29 8.64 6.01 1.26
N SER A 30 8.94 7.32 1.25
CA SER A 30 9.17 8.11 2.47
C SER A 30 7.92 8.84 2.95
N ASP A 31 6.92 9.00 2.07
CA ASP A 31 5.62 9.56 2.41
C ASP A 31 4.56 8.44 2.45
N LYS A 32 3.57 8.64 3.33
CA LYS A 32 2.39 7.76 3.45
C LYS A 32 1.43 7.89 2.26
N GLY A 33 1.65 8.90 1.41
CA GLY A 33 0.82 9.23 0.26
C GLY A 33 -0.47 9.94 0.66
N SER A 34 -1.17 10.41 -0.36
CA SER A 34 -2.48 11.04 -0.25
C SER A 34 -3.40 10.54 -1.35
N LYS A 35 -4.71 10.65 -1.12
CA LYS A 35 -5.69 10.30 -2.15
C LYS A 35 -5.53 11.26 -3.34
N PRO A 36 -5.27 10.76 -4.56
CA PRO A 36 -5.15 11.63 -5.74
C PRO A 36 -6.48 12.31 -6.06
N LEU A 37 -6.43 13.50 -6.66
CA LEU A 37 -7.62 14.12 -7.24
C LEU A 37 -8.09 13.32 -8.47
N PRO A 38 -9.38 13.42 -8.85
CA PRO A 38 -9.88 12.75 -10.05
C PRO A 38 -9.06 13.13 -11.29
N GLY A 39 -8.44 12.15 -11.94
CA GLY A 39 -7.63 12.32 -13.15
C GLY A 39 -6.14 12.58 -12.92
N GLU A 40 -5.69 12.69 -11.67
CA GLU A 40 -4.26 12.76 -11.35
C GLU A 40 -3.66 11.37 -11.17
N ASP A 41 -2.36 11.26 -11.46
CA ASP A 41 -1.59 10.07 -11.15
C ASP A 41 -1.47 9.89 -9.63
N PRO A 42 -1.59 8.66 -9.11
CA PRO A 42 -1.42 8.40 -7.71
C PRO A 42 0.04 8.60 -7.29
N GLN A 43 0.26 9.19 -6.11
CA GLN A 43 1.60 9.29 -5.51
C GLN A 43 2.21 7.90 -5.22
N ILE A 44 1.36 6.92 -4.96
CA ILE A 44 1.72 5.52 -4.73
C ILE A 44 0.86 4.69 -5.69
N GLY A 45 1.50 4.16 -6.73
CA GLY A 45 0.87 3.36 -7.76
C GLY A 45 1.75 2.18 -8.15
N HIS A 46 1.15 1.19 -8.81
CA HIS A 46 1.82 0.01 -9.30
C HIS A 46 1.19 -0.49 -10.60
N GLU A 47 2.01 -0.92 -11.55
CA GLU A 47 1.57 -1.45 -12.84
C GLU A 47 1.72 -2.97 -12.88
N TYR A 48 0.59 -3.67 -12.88
CA TYR A 48 0.56 -5.13 -12.94
C TYR A 48 0.73 -5.67 -14.37
N GLN A 49 1.66 -6.60 -14.54
CA GLN A 49 1.91 -7.25 -15.85
C GLN A 49 1.01 -8.47 -16.10
N LYS A 50 0.46 -9.08 -15.04
CA LYS A 50 -0.37 -10.30 -15.10
C LYS A 50 -1.71 -10.05 -14.42
N THR A 51 -2.77 -10.58 -15.03
CA THR A 51 -4.13 -10.57 -14.46
C THR A 51 -4.27 -11.55 -13.30
N GLY A 52 -5.37 -11.43 -12.56
CA GLY A 52 -5.74 -12.30 -11.44
C GLY A 52 -5.78 -11.54 -10.12
N THR A 53 -6.15 -12.26 -9.06
CA THR A 53 -6.21 -11.72 -7.70
C THR A 53 -4.80 -11.42 -7.19
N LYS A 54 -4.66 -10.27 -6.53
CA LYS A 54 -3.43 -9.75 -5.91
C LYS A 54 -3.72 -9.31 -4.49
N THR A 55 -2.76 -9.56 -3.62
CA THR A 55 -2.83 -9.20 -2.21
C THR A 55 -1.78 -8.14 -1.93
N VAL A 56 -2.23 -6.94 -1.55
CA VAL A 56 -1.37 -5.78 -1.31
C VAL A 56 -1.22 -5.57 0.19
N VAL A 57 0.02 -5.40 0.65
CA VAL A 57 0.35 -5.07 2.04
C VAL A 57 1.46 -4.03 2.09
N MET A 58 1.41 -3.18 3.10
CA MET A 58 2.47 -2.21 3.39
C MET A 58 3.01 -2.43 4.80
N THR A 59 4.32 -2.28 4.99
CA THR A 59 4.96 -2.30 6.31
C THR A 59 5.62 -0.95 6.57
N ALA A 60 5.15 -0.24 7.60
CA ALA A 60 5.70 1.04 8.03
C ALA A 60 6.81 0.82 9.06
N THR A 61 7.95 1.47 8.84
CA THR A 61 9.09 1.54 9.77
C THR A 61 8.99 2.84 10.56
N PHE A 62 9.06 2.72 11.89
CA PHE A 62 9.00 3.85 12.82
C PHE A 62 10.27 3.96 13.64
N THR A 63 10.70 5.20 13.86
CA THR A 63 11.56 5.60 14.98
C THR A 63 10.71 6.08 16.14
N GLY A 64 11.30 6.18 17.33
CA GLY A 64 10.57 6.68 18.48
C GLY A 64 11.45 7.42 19.47
N GLU A 65 10.78 8.19 20.32
CA GLU A 65 11.37 8.88 21.44
C GLU A 65 10.52 8.60 22.68
N PHE A 66 11.14 8.60 23.86
CA PHE A 66 10.44 8.47 25.14
C PHE A 66 10.80 9.58 26.11
N SER A 67 9.89 9.88 27.03
CA SER A 67 10.09 10.82 28.13
C SER A 67 9.54 10.21 29.42
N VAL A 68 10.26 10.39 30.53
CA VAL A 68 9.91 9.87 31.85
C VAL A 68 9.65 11.04 32.79
N ASP A 69 8.50 11.04 33.46
CA ASP A 69 8.05 12.06 34.42
C ASP A 69 8.16 13.51 33.91
N GLY A 70 7.92 13.71 32.61
CA GLY A 70 8.02 15.04 31.98
C GLY A 70 9.45 15.51 31.74
N GLY A 71 10.45 14.63 31.83
CA GLY A 71 11.83 14.89 31.45
C GLY A 71 12.03 15.08 29.94
N PRO A 72 13.29 15.25 29.48
CA PRO A 72 13.60 15.42 28.07
C PRO A 72 13.18 14.20 27.23
N TRP A 73 12.92 14.42 25.94
CA TRP A 73 12.74 13.34 24.98
C TRP A 73 14.09 12.72 24.65
N LEU A 74 14.17 11.40 24.76
CA LEU A 74 15.34 10.61 24.43
C LEU A 74 15.01 9.64 23.29
N PRO A 75 15.92 9.45 22.32
CA PRO A 75 15.70 8.51 21.24
C PRO A 75 15.59 7.08 21.77
N ILE A 76 14.74 6.28 21.12
CA ILE A 76 14.69 4.83 21.27
C ILE A 76 15.61 4.24 20.20
N ASP A 77 16.62 3.48 20.63
CA ASP A 77 17.53 2.83 19.68
C ASP A 77 16.80 1.76 18.86
N GLY A 78 16.95 1.85 17.54
CA GLY A 78 16.40 0.90 16.58
C GLY A 78 15.09 1.34 15.95
N PHE A 79 14.42 0.37 15.32
CA PHE A 79 13.19 0.60 14.57
C PHE A 79 12.12 -0.41 14.97
N THR A 80 10.85 0.02 14.91
CA THR A 80 9.71 -0.88 14.96
C THR A 80 9.00 -0.93 13.60
N HIS A 81 8.38 -2.07 13.31
CA HIS A 81 7.74 -2.34 12.02
C HIS A 81 6.29 -2.71 12.27
N VAL A 82 5.38 -2.03 11.57
CA VAL A 82 3.94 -2.27 11.68
C VAL A 82 3.37 -2.51 10.29
N ALA A 83 2.79 -3.69 10.09
CA ALA A 83 2.08 -4.02 8.87
C ALA A 83 0.70 -3.32 8.84
N SER A 84 0.30 -2.86 7.67
CA SER A 84 -1.07 -2.41 7.41
C SER A 84 -2.04 -3.58 7.43
N ASN A 85 -3.34 -3.28 7.33
CA ASN A 85 -4.28 -4.28 6.87
C ASN A 85 -3.91 -4.73 5.44
N VAL A 86 -4.32 -5.95 5.13
CA VAL A 86 -4.21 -6.53 3.80
C VAL A 86 -5.37 -6.03 2.93
N ILE A 87 -5.12 -5.81 1.65
CA ILE A 87 -6.13 -5.47 0.64
C ILE A 87 -6.02 -6.45 -0.52
N ASP A 88 -7.12 -7.13 -0.84
CA ASP A 88 -7.21 -7.95 -2.04
C ASP A 88 -7.82 -7.14 -3.20
N ILE A 89 -7.22 -7.26 -4.38
CA ILE A 89 -7.68 -6.62 -5.62
C ILE A 89 -7.69 -7.65 -6.76
N ASP A 90 -8.54 -7.44 -7.75
CA ASP A 90 -8.54 -8.22 -8.98
C ASP A 90 -8.02 -7.38 -10.16
N VAL A 91 -6.95 -7.86 -10.79
CA VAL A 91 -6.36 -7.23 -11.97
C VAL A 91 -6.95 -7.86 -13.22
N TYR A 92 -7.66 -7.06 -14.01
CA TYR A 92 -8.25 -7.48 -15.28
C TYR A 92 -7.51 -6.87 -16.47
N ARG A 93 -7.54 -7.57 -17.61
CA ARG A 93 -7.08 -7.07 -18.91
C ARG A 93 -8.25 -7.11 -19.87
N PHE A 94 -8.54 -5.98 -20.49
CA PHE A 94 -9.53 -5.89 -21.57
C PHE A 94 -8.82 -5.81 -22.91
N HIS A 95 -9.33 -6.58 -23.87
CA HIS A 95 -8.95 -6.46 -25.28
C HIS A 95 -10.06 -5.73 -26.01
N ARG A 96 -9.69 -4.75 -26.84
CA ARG A 96 -10.64 -4.04 -27.70
C ARG A 96 -10.41 -4.49 -29.13
N TYR A 97 -11.47 -4.99 -29.75
CA TYR A 97 -11.48 -5.35 -31.16
C TYR A 97 -12.26 -4.29 -31.94
N LEU A 98 -11.80 -3.97 -33.14
CA LEU A 98 -12.61 -3.23 -34.10
C LEU A 98 -13.51 -4.25 -34.80
N VAL A 99 -14.81 -3.99 -34.76
CA VAL A 99 -15.82 -4.78 -35.45
C VAL A 99 -16.45 -3.90 -36.53
N ASP A 100 -16.56 -4.44 -37.74
CA ASP A 100 -17.13 -3.74 -38.90
C ASP A 100 -18.64 -4.04 -39.03
N GLU A 101 -19.08 -5.18 -38.49
CA GLU A 101 -20.45 -5.70 -38.59
C GLU A 101 -20.88 -6.32 -37.26
N ASP A 102 -22.20 -6.41 -37.02
CA ASP A 102 -22.77 -7.08 -35.85
C ASP A 102 -22.73 -8.63 -35.99
N CYS A 103 -22.98 -9.34 -34.88
CA CYS A 103 -22.94 -10.81 -34.87
C CYS A 103 -24.02 -11.51 -35.71
N TYR A 104 -25.08 -10.80 -36.13
CA TYR A 104 -26.05 -11.37 -37.07
C TYR A 104 -25.51 -11.32 -38.51
N ALA A 105 -24.81 -10.24 -38.86
CA ALA A 105 -24.17 -10.07 -40.16
C ALA A 105 -22.86 -10.86 -40.29
N ASN A 106 -22.02 -10.88 -39.25
CA ASN A 106 -20.79 -11.65 -39.19
C ASN A 106 -20.69 -12.48 -37.89
N PRO A 107 -21.29 -13.70 -37.87
CA PRO A 107 -21.23 -14.59 -36.70
C PRO A 107 -19.83 -15.09 -36.35
N SER A 108 -18.85 -14.95 -37.25
CA SER A 108 -17.44 -15.31 -36.99
C SER A 108 -16.63 -14.12 -36.45
N GLY A 109 -17.29 -13.03 -36.08
CA GLY A 109 -16.68 -11.83 -35.51
C GLY A 109 -15.95 -12.13 -34.18
N PRO A 110 -14.90 -11.35 -33.85
CA PRO A 110 -14.06 -11.60 -32.67
C PRO A 110 -14.78 -11.45 -31.32
N ASP A 111 -16.00 -10.91 -31.29
CA ASP A 111 -16.84 -10.69 -30.11
C ASP A 111 -18.12 -11.56 -30.05
N CYS A 112 -18.33 -12.47 -31.02
CA CYS A 112 -19.59 -13.20 -31.20
C CYS A 112 -19.65 -14.61 -30.59
N THR A 113 -18.84 -14.88 -29.55
CA THR A 113 -18.77 -16.16 -28.82
C THR A 113 -19.73 -16.29 -27.65
#